data_AF-A0A0Q7W4X2-F1
#
_entry.id   AF-A0A0Q7W4X2-F1
#
_cell.length_a   1.000
_cell.length_b   1.000
_cell.length_c   1.000
_cell.angle_alpha   90.00
_cell.angle_beta   90.00
_cell.angle_gamma   90.00
#
_symmetry.space_group_name_H-M   'P 1'
#
loop_
_entity.id
_entity.type
_entity.pdbx_description
1 polymer ?
#
loop_
_entity_poly.entity_id
_entity_poly.type
_entity_poly.pdbx_seq_one_letter_code
_entity_poly.pdbx_strand_id
1 'polypeptide(L)'
;MPTKILEDLKGLHVQVIHPPDKEGVALVEHLRRIGCNCETTWPLPATISPAAAVVLISIERENREKILRLFRSSQPTDPALLAVVTFEDPSTLQLVLECGALAVIERPIRPFGLLTNLTIARSLWLERRDSSKRIRKLERKLAGNNRTLKAKNILMETQGLSEQEAYESIRKQAMAKRISMDELAAAIINAHELLTFKDLRE
;
A
#
# COMPACT_ATOMS: atom_id res chain seq x y z
N MET A 1 -4.07 15.97 13.89
CA MET A 1 -3.54 16.34 15.22
C MET A 1 -2.07 15.96 15.29
N PRO A 2 -1.15 16.93 15.17
CA PRO A 2 0.29 16.69 15.11
C PRO A 2 0.91 16.19 16.43
N THR A 3 0.24 16.37 17.57
CA THR A 3 0.71 15.84 18.86
C THR A 3 0.62 14.32 18.95
N LYS A 4 -0.38 13.71 18.31
CA LYS A 4 -0.62 12.26 18.37
C LYS A 4 0.48 11.46 17.67
N ILE A 5 1.05 12.00 16.59
CA ILE A 5 2.06 11.26 15.84
C ILE A 5 3.38 11.14 16.60
N LEU A 6 3.73 12.13 17.43
CA LEU A 6 4.93 12.08 18.29
C LEU A 6 4.78 11.03 19.40
N GLU A 7 3.58 10.84 19.92
CA GLU A 7 3.28 9.73 20.84
C GLU A 7 3.35 8.38 20.12
N ASP A 8 2.85 8.31 18.89
CA ASP A 8 2.85 7.11 18.04
C ASP A 8 4.28 6.67 17.61
N LEU A 9 5.32 7.50 17.81
CA LEU A 9 6.72 7.10 17.56
C LEU A 9 7.27 6.18 18.66
N LYS A 10 6.73 6.23 19.87
CA LYS A 10 7.15 5.33 20.96
C LYS A 10 6.69 3.91 20.66
N GLY A 11 7.62 2.96 20.71
CA GLY A 11 7.40 1.56 20.33
C GLY A 11 7.29 1.32 18.83
N LEU A 12 7.49 2.34 17.98
CA LEU A 12 7.44 2.20 16.53
C LEU A 12 8.57 1.25 16.08
N HIS A 13 8.21 0.21 15.33
CA HIS A 13 9.18 -0.73 14.79
C HIS A 13 9.89 -0.12 13.58
N VAL A 14 11.19 0.09 13.72
CA VAL A 14 12.06 0.68 12.70
C VAL A 14 13.08 -0.37 12.27
N GLN A 15 13.07 -0.76 11.00
CA GLN A 15 14.14 -1.56 10.43
C GLN A 15 15.23 -0.63 9.88
N VAL A 16 16.47 -0.82 10.31
CA VAL A 16 17.64 -0.06 9.86
C VAL A 16 18.51 -0.97 9.00
N ILE A 17 18.50 -0.71 7.70
CA ILE A 17 19.29 -1.41 6.68
C ILE A 17 20.51 -0.54 6.35
N HIS A 18 21.52 -0.61 7.19
CA HIS A 18 22.73 0.23 7.12
C HIS A 18 23.96 -0.62 7.49
N PRO A 19 25.14 -0.40 6.88
CA PRO A 19 26.38 -1.01 7.34
C PRO A 19 26.57 -0.85 8.86
N PRO A 20 27.14 -1.84 9.57
CA PRO A 20 27.40 -1.76 11.01
C PRO A 20 28.65 -0.91 11.31
N ASP A 21 28.72 0.30 10.72
CA ASP A 21 29.76 1.29 10.98
C ASP A 21 29.37 2.19 12.17
N LYS A 22 30.26 3.12 12.53
CA LYS A 22 30.04 4.04 13.67
C LYS A 22 28.77 4.87 13.49
N GLU A 23 28.41 5.21 12.26
CA GLU A 23 27.20 6.00 11.97
C GLU A 23 25.94 5.16 12.14
N GLY A 24 25.93 3.91 11.65
CA GLY A 24 24.83 2.98 11.83
C GLY A 24 24.54 2.69 13.31
N VAL A 25 25.59 2.49 14.12
CA VAL A 25 25.44 2.31 15.58
C VAL A 25 24.85 3.56 16.25
N ALA A 26 25.39 4.74 15.95
CA ALA A 26 24.91 6.00 16.52
C ALA A 26 23.45 6.30 16.11
N LEU A 27 23.08 5.99 14.86
CA LEU A 27 21.71 6.11 14.35
C LEU A 27 20.74 5.25 15.18
N VAL A 28 21.07 3.98 15.37
CA VAL A 28 20.22 3.02 16.11
C VAL A 28 20.08 3.43 17.57
N GLU A 29 21.17 3.86 18.20
CA GLU A 29 21.12 4.41 19.57
C GLU A 29 20.21 5.63 19.65
N HIS A 30 20.28 6.54 18.67
CA HIS A 30 19.43 7.73 18.66
C HIS A 30 17.94 7.37 18.47
N LEU A 31 17.61 6.45 17.57
CA LEU A 31 16.24 5.95 17.39
C LEU A 31 15.70 5.28 18.67
N ARG A 32 16.53 4.51 19.38
CA ARG A 32 16.14 3.92 20.67
C ARG A 32 15.90 5.00 21.74
N ARG A 33 16.68 6.08 21.76
CA ARG A 33 16.45 7.25 22.66
C ARG A 33 15.16 7.99 22.35
N ILE A 34 14.74 8.04 21.09
CA ILE A 34 13.41 8.55 20.68
C ILE A 34 12.29 7.63 21.19
N GLY A 35 12.60 6.36 21.46
CA GLY A 35 11.67 5.35 21.98
C GLY A 35 11.23 4.34 20.93
N CYS A 36 11.89 4.27 19.76
CA CYS A 36 11.57 3.30 18.72
C CYS A 36 12.17 1.91 19.02
N ASN A 37 11.49 0.87 18.52
CA ASN A 37 11.99 -0.51 18.53
C ASN A 37 12.81 -0.74 17.27
N CYS A 38 14.12 -0.82 17.38
CA CYS A 38 15.01 -0.91 16.22
C CYS A 38 15.52 -2.32 15.96
N GLU A 39 15.30 -2.79 14.74
CA GLU A 39 15.89 -4.00 14.17
C GLU A 39 16.94 -3.58 13.13
N THR A 40 18.17 -4.07 13.28
CA THR A 40 19.27 -3.77 12.34
C THR A 40 19.46 -4.93 11.38
N THR A 41 19.61 -4.66 10.08
CA THR A 41 19.84 -5.69 9.06
C THR A 41 20.95 -5.26 8.11
N TRP A 42 22.02 -6.04 8.03
CA TRP A 42 23.06 -5.87 7.01
C TRP A 42 23.69 -7.23 6.70
N PRO A 43 23.98 -7.58 5.43
CA PRO A 43 23.75 -6.80 4.20
C PRO A 43 22.26 -6.65 3.83
N LEU A 44 21.98 -5.96 2.72
CA LEU A 44 20.62 -5.74 2.19
C LEU A 44 19.82 -7.08 2.12
N PRO A 45 18.71 -7.22 2.87
CA PRO A 45 17.93 -8.46 2.91
C PRO A 45 17.10 -8.68 1.64
N ALA A 46 16.61 -9.90 1.45
CA ALA A 46 15.69 -10.24 0.36
C ALA A 46 14.27 -9.69 0.58
N THR A 47 13.87 -9.49 1.84
CA THR A 47 12.54 -9.02 2.24
C THR A 47 12.64 -8.06 3.43
N ILE A 48 11.67 -7.15 3.52
CA ILE A 48 11.52 -6.23 4.64
C ILE A 48 10.90 -6.98 5.84
N SER A 49 11.27 -6.60 7.06
CA SER A 49 10.68 -7.15 8.28
C SER A 49 9.16 -6.88 8.30
N PRO A 50 8.30 -7.91 8.45
CA PRO A 50 6.84 -7.73 8.43
C PRO A 50 6.31 -6.83 9.54
N ALA A 51 7.06 -6.69 10.63
CA ALA A 51 6.72 -5.82 11.76
C ALA A 51 7.16 -4.36 11.53
N ALA A 52 8.01 -4.08 10.53
CA ALA A 52 8.53 -2.74 10.30
C ALA A 52 7.40 -1.79 9.90
N ALA A 53 7.28 -0.71 10.67
CA ALA A 53 6.43 0.42 10.33
C ALA A 53 7.22 1.50 9.57
N VAL A 54 8.54 1.51 9.73
CA VAL A 54 9.49 2.40 9.07
C VAL A 54 10.73 1.62 8.68
N VAL A 55 11.30 1.93 7.51
CA VAL A 55 12.59 1.43 7.05
C VAL A 55 13.53 2.62 6.82
N LEU A 56 14.69 2.60 7.45
CA LEU A 56 15.84 3.44 7.08
C LEU A 56 16.79 2.57 6.26
N ILE A 57 17.19 3.02 5.07
CA ILE A 57 18.08 2.25 4.19
C ILE A 57 19.22 3.10 3.65
N SER A 58 20.45 2.58 3.67
CA SER A 58 21.57 3.14 2.92
C SER A 58 21.39 2.91 1.43
N ILE A 59 21.34 4.00 0.67
CA ILE A 59 21.24 3.96 -0.78
C ILE A 59 22.63 3.93 -1.39
N GLU A 60 22.98 2.76 -1.94
CA GLU A 60 24.22 2.52 -2.66
C GLU A 60 23.89 2.10 -4.09
N ARG A 61 24.51 2.74 -5.09
CA ARG A 61 24.20 2.49 -6.51
C ARG A 61 24.47 1.05 -6.94
N GLU A 62 25.48 0.42 -6.36
CA GLU A 62 25.84 -0.99 -6.59
C GLU A 62 24.69 -1.95 -6.21
N ASN A 63 23.82 -1.52 -5.30
CA ASN A 63 22.67 -2.30 -4.84
C ASN A 63 21.35 -1.87 -5.49
N ARG A 64 21.36 -1.03 -6.54
CA ARG A 64 20.15 -0.47 -7.19
C ARG A 64 19.07 -1.52 -7.45
N GLU A 65 19.39 -2.59 -8.18
CA GLU A 65 18.41 -3.60 -8.58
C GLU A 65 17.79 -4.30 -7.36
N LYS A 66 18.61 -4.60 -6.34
CA LYS A 66 18.16 -5.23 -5.09
C LYS A 66 17.25 -4.30 -4.30
N ILE A 67 17.61 -3.01 -4.20
CA ILE A 67 16.79 -1.98 -3.52
C ILE A 67 15.44 -1.85 -4.23
N LEU A 68 15.45 -1.69 -5.55
CA LEU A 68 14.20 -1.60 -6.32
C LEU A 68 13.36 -2.87 -6.15
N ARG A 69 13.97 -4.06 -6.17
CA ARG A 69 13.25 -5.32 -5.93
C ARG A 69 12.60 -5.36 -4.54
N LEU A 70 13.26 -4.84 -3.51
CA LEU A 70 12.76 -4.80 -2.14
C LEU A 70 11.48 -3.97 -1.99
N PHE A 71 11.35 -2.89 -2.79
CA PHE A 71 10.22 -1.95 -2.73
C PHE A 71 9.25 -2.04 -3.93
N ARG A 72 9.54 -2.87 -4.94
CA ARG A 72 8.73 -3.04 -6.17
C ARG A 72 7.32 -3.55 -5.91
N SER A 73 7.14 -4.40 -4.91
CA SER A 73 5.86 -5.06 -4.62
C SER A 73 4.95 -4.20 -3.75
N SER A 74 4.85 -2.90 -4.06
CA SER A 74 4.42 -1.94 -3.07
C SER A 74 2.95 -2.17 -2.64
N GLN A 75 2.74 -2.69 -1.43
CA GLN A 75 1.41 -2.92 -0.87
C GLN A 75 0.98 -1.68 -0.07
N PRO A 76 -0.33 -1.45 0.17
CA PRO A 76 -0.79 -0.35 1.03
C PRO A 76 -0.31 -0.42 2.48
N THR A 77 0.36 -1.50 2.85
CA THR A 77 0.86 -1.82 4.18
C THR A 77 2.37 -1.69 4.28
N ASP A 78 3.07 -1.35 3.20
CA ASP A 78 4.53 -1.19 3.23
C ASP A 78 4.93 -0.15 4.27
N PRO A 79 6.11 -0.24 4.89
CA PRO A 79 6.58 0.77 5.83
C PRO A 79 6.86 2.13 5.18
N ALA A 80 6.93 3.17 6.02
CA ALA A 80 7.47 4.47 5.58
C ALA A 80 8.98 4.32 5.29
N LEU A 81 9.42 4.73 4.10
CA LEU A 81 10.82 4.61 3.68
C LEU A 81 11.57 5.92 3.86
N LEU A 82 12.73 5.85 4.52
CA LEU A 82 13.70 6.94 4.62
C LEU A 82 15.01 6.48 3.98
N ALA A 83 15.51 7.27 3.03
CA ALA A 83 16.77 6.99 2.34
C ALA A 83 17.93 7.69 3.05
N VAL A 84 18.99 6.96 3.34
CA VAL A 84 20.28 7.51 3.79
C VAL A 84 21.20 7.60 2.57
N VAL A 85 21.64 8.80 2.21
CA VAL A 85 22.43 9.06 1.00
C VAL A 85 23.76 9.72 1.32
N THR A 86 24.80 9.37 0.57
CA THR A 86 26.13 10.02 0.68
C THR A 86 26.33 11.10 -0.39
N PHE A 87 25.69 10.97 -1.55
CA PHE A 87 25.90 11.84 -2.70
C PHE A 87 24.56 12.22 -3.35
N GLU A 88 24.47 13.47 -3.83
CA GLU A 88 23.33 14.00 -4.57
C GLU A 88 23.62 14.11 -6.06
N ASP A 89 23.78 12.96 -6.71
CA ASP A 89 23.84 12.90 -8.17
C ASP A 89 22.49 12.42 -8.75
N PRO A 90 22.23 12.70 -10.04
CA PRO A 90 20.97 12.32 -10.68
C PRO A 90 20.60 10.84 -10.54
N SER A 91 21.58 9.92 -10.57
CA SER A 91 21.31 8.48 -10.54
C SER A 91 20.91 7.99 -9.14
N THR A 92 21.49 8.57 -8.08
CA THR A 92 21.09 8.32 -6.69
C THR A 92 19.72 8.91 -6.40
N LEU A 93 19.47 10.16 -6.82
CA LEU A 93 18.15 10.79 -6.67
C LEU A 93 17.05 10.01 -7.38
N GLN A 94 17.34 9.53 -8.60
CA GLN A 94 16.41 8.67 -9.33
C GLN A 94 16.10 7.38 -8.56
N LEU A 95 17.10 6.74 -7.93
CA LEU A 95 16.88 5.55 -7.11
C LEU A 95 16.00 5.84 -5.88
N VAL A 96 16.27 6.95 -5.18
CA VAL A 96 15.47 7.41 -4.03
C VAL A 96 14.00 7.64 -4.41
N LEU A 97 13.75 8.24 -5.57
CA LEU A 97 12.40 8.47 -6.09
C LEU A 97 11.72 7.16 -6.50
N GLU A 98 12.42 6.28 -7.23
CA GLU A 98 11.87 5.01 -7.71
C GLU A 98 11.55 4.04 -6.57
N CYS A 99 12.31 4.04 -5.47
CA CYS A 99 11.98 3.24 -4.28
C CYS A 99 10.87 3.88 -3.42
N GLY A 100 10.43 5.10 -3.74
CA GLY A 100 9.33 5.77 -3.06
C GLY A 100 9.68 6.28 -1.66
N ALA A 101 10.93 6.71 -1.44
CA ALA A 101 11.35 7.29 -0.16
C ALA A 101 10.53 8.56 0.16
N LEU A 102 10.17 8.73 1.42
CA LEU A 102 9.38 9.86 1.94
C LEU A 102 10.23 10.92 2.62
N ALA A 103 11.46 10.57 3.00
CA ALA A 103 12.47 11.52 3.45
C ALA A 103 13.86 11.02 3.10
N VAL A 104 14.82 11.95 3.11
CA VAL A 104 16.22 11.71 2.82
C VAL A 104 17.05 12.21 4.01
N ILE A 105 18.06 11.43 4.39
CA ILE A 105 19.03 11.76 5.43
C ILE A 105 20.41 11.74 4.77
N GLU A 106 21.09 12.88 4.80
CA GLU A 106 22.47 12.97 4.31
C GLU A 106 23.44 12.29 5.29
N ARG A 107 24.51 11.70 4.76
CA ARG A 107 25.70 11.35 5.53
C ARG A 107 26.66 12.55 5.59
N PRO A 108 27.30 12.82 6.75
CA PRO A 108 27.26 12.05 7.99
C PRO A 108 25.93 12.21 8.75
N ILE A 109 25.42 11.11 9.30
CA ILE A 109 24.11 11.07 9.96
C ILE A 109 24.14 11.92 11.24
N ARG A 110 23.37 13.01 11.25
CA ARG A 110 23.26 13.90 12.41
C ARG A 110 22.02 13.53 13.24
N PRO A 111 22.11 13.51 14.59
CA PRO A 111 20.95 13.32 15.45
C PRO A 111 19.86 14.38 15.23
N PHE A 112 20.29 15.64 15.06
CA PHE A 112 19.39 16.74 14.76
C PHE A 112 18.75 16.54 13.39
N GLY A 113 17.41 16.54 13.35
CA GLY A 113 16.64 16.28 12.13
C GLY A 113 16.17 14.84 11.98
N LEU A 114 16.72 13.85 12.70
CA LEU A 114 16.24 12.47 12.60
C LEU A 114 14.78 12.34 13.06
N LEU A 115 14.47 12.90 14.23
CA LEU A 115 13.09 12.91 14.75
C LEU A 115 12.14 13.62 13.79
N THR A 116 12.57 14.75 13.21
CA THR A 116 11.78 15.52 12.24
C THR A 116 11.51 14.70 10.99
N ASN A 117 12.54 14.13 10.37
CA ASN A 117 12.41 13.30 9.17
C ASN A 117 11.55 12.07 9.44
N LEU A 118 11.74 11.39 10.57
CA LEU A 118 10.92 10.26 10.99
C LEU A 118 9.45 10.65 11.13
N THR A 119 9.17 11.77 11.80
CA THR A 119 7.81 12.28 12.03
C THR A 119 7.12 12.64 10.72
N ILE A 120 7.79 13.41 9.85
CA ILE A 120 7.25 13.85 8.56
C ILE A 120 7.01 12.64 7.66
N ALA A 121 8.01 11.76 7.49
CA ALA A 121 7.87 10.56 6.68
C ALA A 121 6.73 9.66 7.18
N ARG A 122 6.59 9.51 8.50
CA ARG A 122 5.49 8.73 9.08
C ARG A 122 4.13 9.37 8.82
N SER A 123 4.02 10.70 8.92
CA SER A 123 2.78 11.44 8.61
C SER A 123 2.38 11.27 7.15
N LEU A 124 3.31 11.52 6.23
CA LEU A 124 3.09 11.38 4.79
C LEU A 124 2.68 9.94 4.43
N TRP A 125 3.29 8.96 5.08
CA TRP A 125 2.94 7.56 4.90
C TRP A 125 1.50 7.26 5.35
N LEU A 126 1.09 7.73 6.54
CA LEU A 126 -0.27 7.53 7.05
C LEU A 126 -1.31 8.17 6.12
N GLU A 127 -1.05 9.39 5.67
CA GLU A 127 -1.91 10.11 4.72
C GLU A 127 -2.02 9.37 3.38
N ARG A 128 -0.88 8.89 2.84
CA ARG A 128 -0.84 8.11 1.60
C ARG A 128 -1.63 6.81 1.76
N ARG A 129 -1.43 6.08 2.86
CA ARG A 129 -2.14 4.83 3.17
C ARG A 129 -3.65 5.04 3.25
N ASP A 130 -4.10 6.08 3.95
CA ASP A 130 -5.53 6.36 4.11
C ASP A 130 -6.17 6.82 2.81
N SER A 131 -5.44 7.61 2.00
CA SER A 131 -5.85 7.96 0.64
C SER A 131 -5.99 6.73 -0.26
N SER A 132 -5.00 5.83 -0.27
CA SER A 132 -5.05 4.57 -1.02
C SER A 132 -6.20 3.66 -0.56
N LYS A 133 -6.48 3.58 0.75
CA LYS A 133 -7.66 2.85 1.27
C LYS A 133 -8.97 3.44 0.76
N ARG A 134 -9.08 4.78 0.73
CA ARG A 134 -10.28 5.49 0.25
C ARG A 134 -10.48 5.25 -1.24
N ILE A 135 -9.42 5.35 -2.05
CA ILE A 135 -9.44 5.05 -3.49
C ILE A 135 -9.93 3.63 -3.72
N ARG A 136 -9.32 2.62 -3.07
CA ARG A 136 -9.75 1.21 -3.18
C ARG A 136 -11.20 0.98 -2.76
N LYS A 137 -11.70 1.72 -1.77
CA LYS A 137 -13.11 1.64 -1.35
C LYS A 137 -14.04 2.19 -2.43
N LEU A 138 -13.66 3.31 -3.06
CA LEU A 138 -14.43 3.93 -4.15
C LEU A 138 -14.40 3.08 -5.42
N GLU A 139 -13.24 2.54 -5.80
CA GLU A 139 -13.10 1.64 -6.94
C GLU A 139 -13.96 0.38 -6.78
N ARG A 140 -13.96 -0.24 -5.60
CA ARG A 140 -14.85 -1.38 -5.31
C ARG A 140 -16.32 -1.01 -5.42
N LYS A 141 -16.72 0.17 -4.92
CA LYS A 141 -18.10 0.65 -5.04
C LYS A 141 -18.49 0.89 -6.50
N LEU A 142 -17.61 1.49 -7.29
CA LEU A 142 -17.84 1.74 -8.72
C LEU A 142 -17.97 0.42 -9.49
N ALA A 143 -17.06 -0.53 -9.24
CA ALA A 143 -17.10 -1.85 -9.85
C ALA A 143 -18.42 -2.58 -9.51
N GLY A 144 -18.87 -2.54 -8.25
CA GLY A 144 -20.14 -3.16 -7.86
C GLY A 144 -21.37 -2.49 -8.47
N ASN A 145 -21.35 -1.16 -8.61
CA ASN A 145 -22.40 -0.43 -9.34
C ASN A 145 -22.45 -0.86 -10.82
N ASN A 146 -21.30 -0.95 -11.49
CA ASN A 146 -21.21 -1.39 -12.88
C ASN A 146 -21.71 -2.83 -13.07
N ARG A 147 -21.38 -3.75 -12.15
CA ARG A 147 -21.93 -5.11 -12.17
C ARG A 147 -23.44 -5.11 -12.01
N THR A 148 -23.95 -4.32 -11.07
CA THR A 148 -25.41 -4.20 -10.86
C THR A 148 -26.11 -3.70 -12.11
N LEU A 149 -25.56 -2.68 -12.79
CA LEU A 149 -26.11 -2.18 -14.05
C LEU A 149 -26.08 -3.25 -15.16
N LYS A 150 -24.96 -3.96 -15.33
CA LYS A 150 -24.85 -5.04 -16.33
C LYS A 150 -25.85 -6.17 -16.05
N ALA A 151 -26.00 -6.58 -14.79
CA ALA A 151 -26.97 -7.60 -14.40
C ALA A 151 -28.42 -7.15 -14.64
N LYS A 152 -28.75 -5.87 -14.37
CA LYS A 152 -30.07 -5.31 -14.70
C LYS A 152 -30.33 -5.40 -16.21
N ASN A 153 -29.40 -4.96 -17.05
CA ASN A 153 -29.54 -5.02 -18.50
C ASN A 153 -29.78 -6.45 -18.99
N ILE A 154 -29.03 -7.43 -18.48
CA ILE A 154 -29.23 -8.85 -18.80
C ILE A 154 -30.65 -9.30 -18.45
N LEU A 155 -31.15 -8.96 -17.26
CA LEU A 155 -32.51 -9.32 -16.86
C LEU A 155 -33.58 -8.61 -17.70
N MET A 156 -33.34 -7.35 -18.09
CA MET A 156 -34.23 -6.62 -18.98
C MET A 156 -34.30 -7.29 -20.37
N GLU A 157 -33.15 -7.66 -20.93
CA GLU A 157 -33.06 -8.29 -22.26
C GLU A 157 -33.62 -9.73 -22.26
N THR A 158 -33.31 -10.53 -21.24
CA THR A 158 -33.66 -11.96 -21.22
C THR A 158 -35.06 -12.24 -20.66
N GLN A 159 -35.56 -11.40 -19.76
CA GLN A 159 -36.85 -11.60 -19.09
C GLN A 159 -37.88 -10.50 -19.38
N GLY A 160 -37.53 -9.49 -20.20
CA GLY A 160 -38.42 -8.39 -20.55
C GLY A 160 -38.81 -7.50 -19.38
N LEU A 161 -38.03 -7.51 -18.29
CA LEU A 161 -38.29 -6.68 -17.11
C LEU A 161 -38.01 -5.20 -17.39
N SER A 162 -38.75 -4.31 -16.74
CA SER A 162 -38.34 -2.91 -16.63
C SER A 162 -37.09 -2.77 -15.75
N GLU A 163 -36.42 -1.62 -15.85
CA GLU A 163 -35.23 -1.33 -15.05
C GLU A 163 -35.50 -1.44 -13.54
N GLN A 164 -36.68 -1.00 -13.10
CA GLN A 164 -37.08 -1.04 -11.69
C GLN A 164 -37.36 -2.47 -11.22
N GLU A 165 -38.06 -3.28 -12.03
CA GLU A 165 -38.33 -4.69 -11.73
C GLU A 165 -37.04 -5.52 -11.69
N ALA A 166 -36.11 -5.28 -12.61
CA ALA A 166 -34.80 -5.93 -12.62
C ALA A 166 -34.01 -5.62 -11.33
N TYR A 167 -33.98 -4.36 -10.91
CA TYR A 167 -33.34 -3.97 -9.64
C TYR A 167 -34.02 -4.64 -8.43
N GLU A 168 -35.34 -4.63 -8.37
CA GLU A 168 -36.08 -5.30 -7.28
C GLU A 168 -35.84 -6.80 -7.25
N SER A 169 -35.77 -7.46 -8.41
CA SER A 169 -35.49 -8.88 -8.53
C SER A 169 -34.12 -9.22 -7.96
N ILE A 170 -33.07 -8.47 -8.36
CA ILE A 170 -31.72 -8.61 -7.81
C ILE A 170 -31.75 -8.41 -6.30
N ARG A 171 -32.37 -7.34 -5.82
CA ARG A 171 -32.42 -7.04 -4.38
C ARG A 171 -33.13 -8.14 -3.58
N LYS A 172 -34.29 -8.61 -4.05
CA LYS A 172 -35.09 -9.66 -3.39
C LYS A 172 -34.32 -10.98 -3.34
N GLN A 173 -33.71 -11.39 -4.44
CA GLN A 173 -32.91 -12.62 -4.50
C GLN A 173 -31.65 -12.55 -3.63
N ALA A 174 -30.98 -11.38 -3.59
CA ALA A 174 -29.79 -11.19 -2.77
C ALA A 174 -30.14 -11.32 -1.28
N MET A 175 -31.25 -10.72 -0.85
CA MET A 175 -31.77 -10.88 0.51
C MET A 175 -32.13 -12.33 0.83
N ALA A 176 -32.86 -13.01 -0.06
CA ALA A 176 -33.26 -14.40 0.13
C ALA A 176 -32.05 -15.33 0.29
N LYS A 177 -30.97 -15.07 -0.46
CA LYS A 177 -29.71 -15.83 -0.42
C LYS A 177 -28.72 -15.32 0.64
N ARG A 178 -29.03 -14.24 1.36
CA ARG A 178 -28.17 -13.57 2.35
C ARG A 178 -26.78 -13.22 1.80
N ILE A 179 -26.72 -12.78 0.55
CA ILE A 179 -25.52 -12.31 -0.12
C ILE A 179 -25.66 -10.84 -0.50
N SER A 180 -24.56 -10.19 -0.85
CA SER A 180 -24.60 -8.82 -1.34
C SER A 180 -25.23 -8.72 -2.73
N MET A 181 -25.79 -7.56 -3.07
CA MET A 181 -26.31 -7.32 -4.43
C MET A 181 -25.21 -7.42 -5.49
N ASP A 182 -23.96 -7.05 -5.15
CA ASP A 182 -22.79 -7.18 -6.03
C ASP A 182 -22.47 -8.65 -6.35
N GLU A 183 -22.49 -9.52 -5.33
CA GLU A 183 -22.28 -10.97 -5.52
C GLU A 183 -23.38 -11.60 -6.37
N LEU A 184 -24.65 -11.23 -6.14
CA LEU A 184 -25.73 -11.73 -6.99
C LEU A 184 -25.62 -11.23 -8.43
N ALA A 185 -25.31 -9.94 -8.61
CA ALA A 185 -25.11 -9.36 -9.94
C ALA A 185 -23.98 -10.07 -10.69
N ALA A 186 -22.86 -10.37 -10.02
CA ALA A 186 -21.78 -11.17 -10.58
C ALA A 186 -22.24 -12.59 -10.98
N ALA A 187 -23.07 -13.24 -10.16
CA ALA A 187 -23.61 -14.56 -10.48
C ALA A 187 -24.53 -14.54 -11.72
N ILE A 188 -25.37 -13.50 -11.87
CA ILE A 188 -26.23 -13.31 -13.05
C ILE A 188 -25.37 -13.13 -14.31
N ILE A 189 -24.35 -12.27 -14.24
CA ILE A 189 -23.44 -12.01 -15.37
C ILE A 189 -22.73 -13.30 -15.80
N ASN A 190 -22.14 -14.02 -14.84
CA ASN A 190 -21.40 -15.25 -15.13
C ASN A 190 -22.31 -16.33 -15.74
N ALA A 191 -23.52 -16.49 -15.21
CA ALA A 191 -24.49 -17.46 -15.74
C ALA A 191 -24.90 -17.12 -17.18
N HIS A 192 -25.14 -15.84 -17.47
CA HIS A 192 -25.47 -15.40 -18.82
C HIS A 192 -24.31 -15.63 -19.80
N GLU A 193 -23.09 -15.26 -19.43
CA GLU A 193 -21.90 -15.49 -20.27
C GLU A 193 -21.73 -16.98 -20.61
N LEU A 194 -21.88 -17.88 -19.63
CA LEU A 194 -21.80 -19.33 -19.85
C LEU A 194 -22.86 -19.88 -20.80
N LEU A 195 -24.09 -19.33 -20.76
CA LEU A 195 -25.17 -19.73 -21.65
C LEU A 195 -24.89 -19.26 -23.08
N THR A 196 -24.51 -17.99 -23.27
CA THR A 196 -24.19 -17.44 -24.60
C THR A 196 -22.98 -18.11 -25.24
N PHE A 197 -21.97 -18.53 -24.46
CA PHE A 197 -20.83 -19.28 -25.00
C PHE A 197 -21.20 -20.67 -25.53
N LYS A 198 -22.28 -21.27 -25.03
CA LYS A 198 -22.73 -22.59 -25.47
C LYS A 198 -23.43 -22.50 -26.83
N ASP A 199 -24.17 -21.42 -27.08
CA ASP A 199 -24.91 -21.19 -28.32
C ASP A 199 -24.01 -20.87 -29.54
N LEU A 200 -22.71 -20.57 -29.33
CA LEU A 200 -21.74 -20.28 -30.40
C LEU A 200 -20.94 -21.50 -30.88
N ARG A 201 -21.15 -22.68 -30.27
CA ARG A 201 -20.42 -23.92 -30.59
C ARG A 201 -21.31 -25.00 -31.26
N GLU A 202 -22.57 -24.68 -31.51
CA GLU A 202 -23.49 -25.45 -32.36
C GLU A 202 -23.59 -24.81 -33.75
#